data_AF-A0A183TSY4-F1
#
_entry.id   AF-A0A183TSY4-F1
#
_cell.length_a   1.000
_cell.length_b   1.000
_cell.length_c   1.000
_cell.angle_alpha   90.00
_cell.angle_beta   90.00
_cell.angle_gamma   90.00
#
_symmetry.space_group_name_H-M   'P 1'
#
loop_
_entity.id
_entity.type
_entity.pdbx_description
1 polymer ?
#
loop_
_entity_poly.entity_id
_entity_poly.type
_entity_poly.pdbx_seq_one_letter_code
_entity_poly.pdbx_strand_id
1 'polypeptide(L)'
;MAEKISDGIEASWLKIKTRGSQSLEVMTLFRPPKTDTDADTCLLENIKEMSSRPDGVLMGEFNALSIRWDDLQTQCSKLSFDHRLLNSTLEALLTQHVFVPTRARGGQPANCLDLVFTKDPDSIDEVHCFLHLVKVIMQYFHVIMVYSPCHLQKRKPGPIYGEETFAR
;
A
#
# COMPACT_ATOMS: atom_id res chain seq x y z
N MET A 1 -1.93 2.42 16.26
CA MET A 1 -2.69 1.52 17.16
C MET A 1 -3.14 0.37 16.29
N ALA A 2 -2.84 -0.87 16.69
CA ALA A 2 -3.31 -2.04 15.96
C ALA A 2 -4.75 -2.32 16.38
N GLU A 3 -5.67 -2.39 15.43
CA GLU A 3 -7.08 -2.67 15.66
C GLU A 3 -7.45 -3.91 14.87
N LYS A 4 -8.02 -4.89 15.57
CA LYS A 4 -8.51 -6.09 14.93
C LYS A 4 -9.83 -5.73 14.23
N ILE A 5 -9.81 -5.67 12.91
CA ILE A 5 -11.00 -5.34 12.11
C ILE A 5 -12.04 -6.47 12.20
N SER A 6 -11.59 -7.73 12.25
CA SER A 6 -12.45 -8.92 12.31
C SER A 6 -11.67 -10.18 12.72
N ASP A 7 -12.35 -11.32 12.90
CA ASP A 7 -11.70 -12.60 13.21
C ASP A 7 -10.74 -13.05 12.10
N GLY A 8 -9.45 -12.78 12.29
CA GLY A 8 -8.36 -13.26 11.45
C GLY A 8 -7.70 -12.19 10.58
N ILE A 9 -8.36 -11.06 10.32
CA ILE A 9 -7.73 -9.92 9.64
C ILE A 9 -7.13 -8.98 10.67
N GLU A 10 -5.83 -8.71 10.52
CA GLU A 10 -5.12 -7.74 11.34
C GLU A 10 -4.96 -6.44 10.55
N ALA A 11 -5.30 -5.32 11.18
CA ALA A 11 -5.04 -4.01 10.63
C ALA A 11 -4.38 -3.09 11.65
N SER A 12 -3.61 -2.14 11.15
CA SER A 12 -3.09 -1.06 11.99
C SER A 12 -3.17 0.25 11.27
N TRP A 13 -3.65 1.27 11.97
CA TRP A 13 -3.65 2.63 11.50
C TRP A 13 -2.48 3.41 12.10
N LEU A 14 -1.77 4.13 11.24
CA LEU A 14 -0.70 5.03 11.60
C LEU A 14 -0.92 6.39 10.91
N LYS A 15 -0.77 7.45 11.68
CA LYS A 15 -0.75 8.82 11.14
C LYS A 15 0.64 9.39 11.32
N ILE A 16 1.30 9.69 10.21
CA ILE A 16 2.65 10.28 10.18
C ILE A 16 2.50 11.75 9.87
N LYS A 17 3.04 12.61 10.72
CA LYS A 17 3.02 14.06 10.52
C LYS A 17 4.43 14.60 10.56
N THR A 18 4.84 15.25 9.48
CA THR A 18 6.10 16.00 9.41
C THR A 18 5.82 17.49 9.57
N ARG A 19 6.80 18.24 10.10
CA ARG A 19 6.64 19.67 10.34
C ARG A 19 6.43 20.40 9.00
N GLY A 20 5.34 21.15 8.89
CA GLY A 20 5.04 21.96 7.71
C GLY A 20 4.46 21.21 6.51
N SER A 21 4.08 19.94 6.67
CA SER A 21 3.44 19.13 5.62
C SER A 21 2.07 18.61 6.06
N GLN A 22 1.29 18.11 5.10
CA GLN A 22 0.08 17.34 5.39
C GLN A 22 0.43 16.03 6.11
N SER A 23 -0.52 15.50 6.85
CA SER A 23 -0.35 14.22 7.52
C SER A 23 -0.60 13.07 6.55
N LEU A 24 0.36 12.17 6.45
CA LEU A 24 0.22 10.90 5.75
C LEU A 24 -0.50 9.91 6.65
N GLU A 25 -1.52 9.25 6.13
CA GLU A 25 -2.22 8.19 6.84
C GLU A 25 -1.91 6.86 6.19
N VAL A 26 -1.43 5.92 7.00
CA VAL A 26 -0.97 4.61 6.56
C VAL A 26 -1.83 3.56 7.26
N MET A 27 -2.47 2.71 6.46
CA MET A 27 -3.13 1.52 6.93
C MET A 27 -2.33 0.29 6.48
N THR A 28 -1.90 -0.50 7.45
CA THR A 28 -1.26 -1.80 7.18
C THR A 28 -2.26 -2.92 7.41
N LEU A 29 -2.28 -3.91 6.53
CA LEU A 29 -3.20 -5.03 6.59
C LEU A 29 -2.49 -6.38 6.50
N PHE A 30 -3.04 -7.36 7.18
CA PHE A 30 -2.74 -8.76 6.97
C PHE A 30 -4.05 -9.55 6.91
N ARG A 31 -4.33 -10.13 5.73
CA ARG A 31 -5.46 -11.04 5.52
C ARG A 31 -4.92 -12.46 5.33
N PRO A 32 -5.29 -13.43 6.19
CA PRO A 32 -4.85 -14.81 6.03
C PRO A 32 -5.48 -15.48 4.78
N PRO A 33 -4.93 -16.58 4.27
CA PRO A 33 -5.43 -17.24 3.05
C PRO A 33 -6.85 -17.81 3.18
N LYS A 34 -7.29 -18.08 4.41
CA LYS A 34 -8.62 -18.61 4.73
C LYS A 34 -9.27 -17.65 5.71
N THR A 35 -10.13 -16.81 5.17
CA THR A 35 -10.89 -15.82 5.92
C THR A 35 -12.36 -16.04 5.65
N ASP A 36 -13.21 -15.81 6.64
CA ASP A 36 -14.65 -15.88 6.46
C ASP A 36 -15.17 -14.71 5.60
N THR A 37 -16.36 -14.89 5.02
CA THR A 37 -16.96 -13.91 4.11
C THR A 37 -17.28 -12.57 4.75
N ASP A 38 -17.56 -12.54 6.06
CA ASP A 38 -17.93 -11.32 6.77
C ASP A 38 -16.69 -10.47 7.05
N ALA A 39 -15.59 -11.11 7.47
CA ALA A 39 -14.29 -10.48 7.60
C ALA A 39 -13.80 -9.89 6.26
N ASP A 40 -13.96 -10.62 5.16
CA ASP A 40 -13.65 -10.12 3.81
C ASP A 40 -14.49 -8.89 3.45
N THR A 41 -15.78 -8.90 3.81
CA THR A 41 -16.68 -7.77 3.55
C THR A 41 -16.28 -6.53 4.34
N CYS A 42 -15.99 -6.69 5.63
CA CYS A 42 -15.54 -5.61 6.49
C CYS A 42 -14.20 -5.02 6.00
N LEU A 43 -13.27 -5.87 5.54
CA LEU A 43 -12.04 -5.39 4.93
C LEU A 43 -12.31 -4.50 3.70
N LEU A 44 -13.16 -4.94 2.78
CA LEU A 44 -13.47 -4.16 1.57
C LEU A 44 -14.11 -2.80 1.88
N GLU A 45 -14.93 -2.72 2.93
CA GLU A 45 -15.48 -1.46 3.42
C GLU A 45 -14.38 -0.52 3.95
N ASN A 46 -13.42 -1.06 4.71
CA ASN A 46 -12.26 -0.29 5.19
C ASN A 46 -11.39 0.25 4.03
N ILE A 47 -11.22 -0.53 2.96
CA ILE A 47 -10.51 -0.08 1.74
C ILE A 47 -11.25 1.12 1.11
N LYS A 48 -12.58 1.03 1.02
CA LYS A 48 -13.40 2.13 0.48
C LYS A 48 -13.32 3.37 1.38
N GLU A 49 -13.37 3.20 2.70
CA GLU A 49 -13.19 4.31 3.63
C GLU A 49 -11.80 4.95 3.49
N MET A 50 -10.74 4.15 3.42
CA MET A 50 -9.38 4.66 3.19
C MET A 50 -9.32 5.48 1.91
N SER A 51 -9.96 5.01 0.84
CA SER A 51 -9.98 5.73 -0.44
C SER A 51 -10.63 7.10 -0.38
N SER A 52 -11.40 7.43 0.67
CA SER A 52 -11.92 8.78 0.86
C SER A 52 -10.87 9.77 1.40
N ARG A 53 -9.73 9.26 1.86
CA ARG A 53 -8.65 10.04 2.45
C ARG A 53 -7.66 10.46 1.36
N PRO A 54 -7.33 11.76 1.24
CA PRO A 54 -6.51 12.28 0.13
C PRO A 54 -5.05 11.81 0.19
N ASP A 55 -4.45 11.79 1.38
CA ASP A 55 -3.06 11.39 1.61
C ASP A 55 -3.00 10.02 2.32
N GLY A 56 -3.72 9.04 1.75
CA GLY A 56 -3.85 7.69 2.28
C GLY A 56 -3.00 6.67 1.53
N VAL A 57 -2.24 5.87 2.28
CA VAL A 57 -1.53 4.68 1.80
C VAL A 57 -2.12 3.46 2.47
N LEU A 58 -2.49 2.47 1.66
CA LEU A 58 -2.92 1.16 2.14
C LEU A 58 -1.91 0.12 1.68
N MET A 59 -1.33 -0.64 2.59
CA MET A 59 -0.38 -1.70 2.24
C MET A 59 -0.58 -2.97 3.05
N GLY A 60 -0.20 -4.12 2.51
CA GLY A 60 -0.32 -5.37 3.26
C GLY A 60 -0.35 -6.63 2.41
N GLU A 61 -0.41 -7.79 3.08
CA GLU A 61 -0.58 -9.10 2.45
C GLU A 61 -2.08 -9.44 2.36
N PHE A 62 -2.64 -9.46 1.14
CA PHE A 62 -4.08 -9.68 0.90
C PHE A 62 -4.44 -11.13 0.57
N ASN A 63 -3.43 -11.94 0.21
CA ASN A 63 -3.63 -13.32 -0.24
C ASN A 63 -4.64 -13.47 -1.41
N ALA A 64 -4.69 -12.49 -2.32
CA ALA A 64 -5.53 -12.51 -3.52
C ALA A 64 -4.76 -13.08 -4.73
N LEU A 65 -4.65 -14.41 -4.78
CA LEU A 65 -3.77 -15.15 -5.70
C LEU A 65 -4.14 -15.07 -7.18
N SER A 66 -5.40 -14.76 -7.48
CA SER A 66 -5.98 -14.93 -8.81
C SER A 66 -6.17 -13.61 -9.54
N ILE A 67 -5.74 -12.50 -8.95
CA ILE A 67 -5.75 -11.18 -9.59
C ILE A 67 -4.46 -11.02 -10.39
N ARG A 68 -4.61 -10.74 -11.68
CA ARG A 68 -3.54 -10.26 -12.55
C ARG A 68 -3.57 -8.74 -12.52
N TRP A 69 -2.68 -8.14 -11.74
CA TRP A 69 -2.64 -6.70 -11.53
C TRP A 69 -2.19 -5.93 -12.78
N ASP A 70 -1.34 -6.52 -13.63
CA ASP A 70 -0.88 -5.88 -14.88
C ASP A 70 -2.04 -5.57 -15.84
N ASP A 71 -2.99 -6.50 -15.95
CA ASP A 71 -4.14 -6.39 -16.85
C ASP A 71 -5.43 -5.98 -16.13
N LEU A 72 -5.38 -5.82 -14.79
CA LEU A 72 -6.53 -5.58 -13.93
C LEU A 72 -7.66 -6.60 -14.16
N GLN A 73 -7.33 -7.89 -14.17
CA GLN A 73 -8.27 -8.98 -14.44
C GLN A 73 -8.19 -10.12 -13.42
N THR A 74 -9.30 -10.83 -13.24
CA THR A 74 -9.35 -12.10 -12.52
C THR A 74 -10.29 -13.07 -13.24
N GLN A 75 -9.98 -14.37 -13.18
CA GLN A 75 -10.85 -15.43 -13.70
C GLN A 75 -11.78 -16.01 -12.62
N CYS A 76 -11.73 -15.47 -11.40
CA CYS A 76 -12.57 -15.94 -10.32
C CYS A 76 -14.03 -15.47 -10.46
N SER A 77 -14.92 -16.15 -9.73
CA SER A 77 -16.33 -15.78 -9.68
C SER A 77 -16.52 -14.37 -9.09
N LYS A 78 -17.60 -13.69 -9.45
CA LYS A 78 -17.96 -12.37 -8.91
C LYS A 78 -18.13 -12.34 -7.38
N LEU A 79 -18.37 -13.51 -6.78
CA LEU A 79 -18.52 -13.67 -5.33
C LEU A 79 -17.19 -13.89 -4.60
N SER A 80 -16.12 -14.21 -5.34
CA SER A 80 -14.80 -14.40 -4.76
C SER A 80 -14.24 -13.10 -4.18
N PHE A 81 -13.39 -13.25 -3.16
CA PHE A 81 -12.65 -12.13 -2.59
C PHE A 81 -11.84 -11.39 -3.66
N ASP A 82 -11.08 -12.13 -4.47
CA ASP A 82 -10.22 -11.59 -5.53
C ASP A 82 -10.98 -10.66 -6.50
N HIS A 83 -12.15 -11.10 -6.97
CA HIS A 83 -12.98 -10.27 -7.85
C HIS A 83 -13.56 -9.06 -7.12
N ARG A 84 -14.01 -9.22 -5.87
CA ARG A 84 -14.57 -8.11 -5.08
C ARG A 84 -13.50 -7.08 -4.70
N LEU A 85 -12.28 -7.52 -4.42
CA LEU A 85 -11.13 -6.68 -4.14
C LEU A 85 -10.76 -5.87 -5.38
N LEU A 86 -10.55 -6.53 -6.52
CA LEU A 86 -10.26 -5.85 -7.79
C LEU A 86 -11.34 -4.80 -8.11
N ASN A 87 -12.61 -5.18 -8.02
CA ASN A 87 -13.71 -4.26 -8.30
C ASN A 87 -13.74 -3.08 -7.31
N SER A 88 -13.50 -3.33 -6.02
CA SER A 88 -13.46 -2.27 -5.00
C SER A 88 -12.29 -1.32 -5.22
N THR A 89 -11.11 -1.81 -5.60
CA THR A 89 -9.94 -0.99 -5.96
C THR A 89 -10.27 -0.07 -7.14
N LEU A 90 -10.90 -0.61 -8.19
CA LEU A 90 -11.29 0.16 -9.38
C LEU A 90 -12.36 1.21 -9.06
N GLU A 91 -13.41 0.83 -8.33
CA GLU A 91 -14.47 1.76 -7.90
C GLU A 91 -13.93 2.89 -7.01
N ALA A 92 -12.98 2.56 -6.14
CA ALA A 92 -12.34 3.50 -5.23
C ALA A 92 -11.30 4.42 -5.90
N LEU A 93 -11.01 4.18 -7.19
CA LEU A 93 -9.96 4.85 -7.96
C LEU A 93 -8.60 4.73 -7.25
N LEU A 94 -8.30 3.55 -6.71
CA LEU A 94 -7.02 3.27 -6.07
C LEU A 94 -6.01 2.77 -7.10
N THR A 95 -4.80 3.31 -7.04
CA THR A 95 -3.67 2.87 -7.84
C THR A 95 -2.88 1.83 -7.07
N GLN A 96 -2.69 0.65 -7.66
CA GLN A 96 -1.80 -0.39 -7.13
C GLN A 96 -0.38 -0.16 -7.64
N HIS A 97 0.62 -0.27 -6.78
CA HIS A 97 2.02 0.03 -7.12
C HIS A 97 2.94 -1.19 -7.19
N VAL A 98 2.53 -2.33 -6.65
CA VAL A 98 3.32 -3.56 -6.69
C VAL A 98 2.84 -4.44 -7.84
N PHE A 99 3.72 -4.66 -8.82
CA PHE A 99 3.48 -5.54 -9.99
C PHE A 99 4.49 -6.69 -10.08
N VAL A 100 5.57 -6.62 -9.31
CA VAL A 100 6.55 -7.70 -9.25
C VAL A 100 6.06 -8.80 -8.29
N PRO A 101 6.33 -10.08 -8.58
CA PRO A 101 5.91 -11.16 -7.68
C PRO A 101 6.52 -11.02 -6.28
N THR A 102 5.66 -10.95 -5.27
CA THR A 102 6.04 -10.86 -3.87
C THR A 102 5.93 -12.21 -3.15
N ARG A 103 5.63 -13.29 -3.87
CA ARG A 103 5.74 -14.63 -3.31
C ARG A 103 6.03 -15.67 -4.39
N ALA A 104 7.07 -16.46 -4.16
CA ALA A 104 7.37 -17.65 -4.94
C ALA A 104 7.30 -18.90 -4.03
N ARG A 105 6.59 -19.93 -4.47
CA ARG A 105 6.60 -21.27 -3.86
C ARG A 105 7.09 -22.27 -4.91
N GLY A 106 7.92 -23.23 -4.50
CA GLY A 106 8.48 -24.21 -5.42
C GLY A 106 7.39 -24.93 -6.22
N GLY A 107 7.51 -24.90 -7.56
CA GLY A 107 6.57 -25.54 -8.46
C GLY A 107 5.23 -24.80 -8.66
N GLN A 108 5.08 -23.57 -8.16
CA GLN A 108 3.92 -22.72 -8.38
C GLN A 108 4.32 -21.43 -9.11
N PRO A 109 3.43 -20.81 -9.91
CA PRO A 109 3.64 -19.47 -10.43
C PRO A 109 3.91 -18.49 -9.28
N ALA A 110 4.82 -17.55 -9.52
CA ALA A 110 5.07 -16.48 -8.57
C ALA A 110 3.91 -15.48 -8.63
N ASN A 111 3.42 -15.03 -7.46
CA ASN A 111 2.25 -14.17 -7.36
C ASN A 111 2.57 -12.88 -6.61
N CYS A 112 1.83 -11.82 -6.91
CA CYS A 112 1.85 -10.57 -6.16
C CYS A 112 0.76 -10.62 -5.08
N LEU A 113 1.16 -10.83 -3.82
CA LEU A 113 0.25 -10.96 -2.67
C LEU A 113 0.34 -9.78 -1.72
N ASP A 114 1.48 -9.12 -1.70
CA ASP A 114 1.73 -7.89 -0.96
C ASP A 114 1.41 -6.73 -1.88
N LEU A 115 0.44 -5.91 -1.47
CA LEU A 115 -0.12 -4.85 -2.29
C LEU A 115 0.10 -3.49 -1.63
N VAL A 116 0.15 -2.45 -2.44
CA VAL A 116 0.31 -1.06 -2.02
C VAL A 116 -0.61 -0.21 -2.87
N PHE A 117 -1.65 0.33 -2.25
CA PHE A 117 -2.62 1.19 -2.87
C PHE A 117 -2.48 2.64 -2.41
N THR A 118 -2.64 3.57 -3.34
CA THR A 118 -2.78 5.01 -3.06
C THR A 118 -3.91 5.60 -3.89
N LYS A 119 -4.37 6.80 -3.49
CA LYS A 119 -5.35 7.56 -4.27
C LYS A 119 -4.74 8.19 -5.52
N ASP A 120 -3.57 8.80 -5.34
CA ASP A 120 -2.84 9.49 -6.41
C ASP A 120 -1.72 8.58 -6.93
N PRO A 121 -1.69 8.24 -8.23
CA PRO A 121 -0.62 7.43 -8.82
C PRO A 121 0.76 8.08 -8.68
N ASP A 122 0.84 9.40 -8.57
CA ASP A 122 2.12 10.13 -8.47
C ASP A 122 2.59 10.30 -7.00
N SER A 123 1.85 9.76 -6.03
CA SER A 123 2.18 9.90 -4.61
C SER A 123 3.32 9.00 -4.13
N ILE A 124 3.72 8.02 -4.93
CA ILE A 124 4.85 7.13 -4.67
C ILE A 124 5.83 7.27 -5.83
N ASP A 125 7.06 7.67 -5.54
CA ASP A 125 8.09 7.80 -6.58
C ASP A 125 8.64 6.43 -6.98
N GLU A 126 8.92 5.58 -5.99
CA GLU A 126 9.59 4.30 -6.19
C GLU A 126 9.08 3.23 -5.22
N VAL A 127 8.87 2.02 -5.75
CA VAL A 127 8.57 0.81 -4.97
C VAL A 127 9.71 -0.19 -5.13
N HIS A 128 10.39 -0.47 -4.02
CA HIS A 128 11.46 -1.47 -3.98
C HIS A 128 10.97 -2.73 -3.27
N CYS A 129 10.97 -3.84 -4.00
CA CYS A 129 10.61 -5.16 -3.47
C CYS A 129 11.87 -5.97 -3.21
N PHE A 130 12.19 -6.17 -1.93
CA PHE A 130 13.36 -6.97 -1.55
C PHE A 130 12.93 -8.40 -1.21
N LEU A 131 13.31 -9.33 -2.07
CA LEU A 131 13.45 -10.73 -1.69
C LEU A 131 14.70 -10.81 -0.79
N HIS A 132 14.58 -11.28 0.45
CA HIS A 132 15.67 -11.55 1.41
C HIS A 132 16.00 -10.46 2.44
N LEU A 133 15.14 -10.27 3.44
CA LEU A 133 15.63 -9.84 4.76
C LEU A 133 15.52 -11.00 5.77
N VAL A 134 16.66 -11.68 5.87
CA VAL A 134 17.18 -12.55 6.94
C VAL A 134 16.49 -13.89 7.18
N LYS A 135 17.31 -14.92 6.97
CA LYS A 135 17.09 -16.38 7.06
C LYS A 135 16.72 -16.91 8.47
N VAL A 136 16.20 -16.09 9.37
CA VAL A 136 15.74 -16.52 10.70
C VAL A 136 14.44 -15.78 10.99
N ILE A 137 13.33 -16.54 11.01
CA ILE A 137 11.94 -16.13 11.21
C ILE A 137 11.21 -15.70 9.92
N MET A 138 10.62 -16.69 9.26
CA MET A 138 9.46 -16.60 8.36
C MET A 138 9.60 -15.73 7.10
N GLN A 139 9.14 -16.32 5.99
CA GLN A 139 9.21 -15.83 4.62
C GLN A 139 8.35 -14.56 4.43
N TYR A 140 8.85 -13.38 4.83
CA TYR A 140 8.19 -12.08 4.62
C TYR A 140 8.96 -11.23 3.60
N PHE A 141 8.24 -10.72 2.61
CA PHE A 141 8.75 -9.70 1.69
C PHE A 141 8.64 -8.34 2.37
N HIS A 142 9.68 -7.52 2.26
CA HIS A 142 9.63 -6.13 2.73
C HIS A 142 9.44 -5.24 1.51
N VAL A 143 8.29 -4.57 1.42
CA VAL A 143 8.08 -3.47 0.50
C VAL A 143 8.59 -2.21 1.17
N ILE A 144 9.65 -1.61 0.61
CA ILE A 144 10.12 -0.29 1.05
C ILE A 144 9.54 0.72 0.07
N MET A 145 8.71 1.62 0.59
CA MET A 145 8.16 2.74 -0.16
C MET A 145 8.98 4.00 0.10
N VAL A 146 9.38 4.68 -0.97
CA VAL A 146 9.86 6.06 -0.89
C VAL A 146 8.68 6.97 -1.24
N TYR A 147 8.17 7.68 -0.25
CA TYR A 147 7.06 8.63 -0.39
C TYR A 147 7.61 10.06 -0.43
N SER A 148 7.41 10.76 -1.54
CA SER A 148 7.61 12.21 -1.61
C SER A 148 6.25 12.90 -1.56
N PRO A 149 6.00 13.80 -0.59
CA PRO A 149 4.80 14.62 -0.64
C PRO A 149 4.86 15.51 -1.88
N CYS A 150 3.97 15.30 -2.85
CA CYS A 150 3.89 16.08 -4.10
C CYS A 150 3.84 17.61 -3.87
N HIS A 151 3.44 18.06 -2.67
CA HIS A 151 3.42 19.46 -2.28
C HIS A 151 4.78 20.09 -1.91
N LEU A 152 5.84 19.30 -1.68
CA LEU A 152 7.16 19.85 -1.33
C LEU A 152 8.01 20.22 -2.56
N GLN A 153 7.74 19.67 -3.73
CA GLN A 153 8.60 19.88 -4.92
C GLN A 153 8.28 21.15 -5.74
N LYS A 154 7.27 21.95 -5.39
CA LYS A 154 6.98 23.23 -6.10
C LYS A 154 7.69 24.46 -5.53
N ARG A 155 8.62 24.31 -4.58
CA ARG A 155 9.51 25.42 -4.20
C ARG A 155 10.73 25.43 -5.11
N LYS A 156 10.70 26.27 -6.15
CA LYS A 156 11.91 26.66 -6.88
C LYS A 156 13.00 27.03 -5.86
N PRO A 157 14.25 26.57 -6.01
CA PRO A 157 15.35 27.11 -5.20
C PRO A 157 15.41 28.62 -5.47
N GLY A 158 15.12 29.41 -4.43
CA GLY A 158 15.35 30.85 -4.46
C GLY A 158 16.85 31.14 -4.53
N PRO A 159 17.28 32.26 -5.10
CA PRO A 159 18.69 32.60 -5.19
C PRO A 159 19.26 32.74 -3.77
N ILE A 160 20.35 32.01 -3.52
CA ILE A 160 21.15 32.16 -2.31
C ILE A 160 21.94 33.46 -2.46
N TYR A 161 21.42 34.56 -1.89
CA TYR A 161 22.24 35.74 -1.64
C TYR A 161 22.90 35.55 -0.28
N GLY A 162 24.21 35.30 -0.29
CA GLY A 162 25.04 35.37 0.91
C GLY A 162 25.28 36.84 1.26
N GLU A 163 24.72 37.30 2.37
CA GLU A 163 25.24 38.48 3.06
C GLU A 163 26.42 38.05 3.95
N GLU A 164 27.64 38.33 3.50
CA GLU A 164 28.79 38.40 4.41
C GLU A 164 28.79 39.77 5.09
N THR A 165 28.30 39.82 6.33
CA THR A 165 28.54 40.93 7.23
C THR A 165 29.95 40.78 7.80
N PHE A 166 30.92 41.53 7.27
CA PHE A 166 32.21 41.73 7.94
C PHE A 166 32.11 42.93 8.89
N ALA A 167 32.20 42.65 10.18
CA ALA A 167 32.46 43.64 11.21
C ALA A 167 33.96 43.99 11.24
N ARG A 168 34.30 45.26 11.01
CA ARG A 168 35.18 46.09 11.86
C ARG A 168 35.34 47.49 11.26
#